data_AF-A0A9N8KB25-F1
#
_entry.id   AF-A0A9N8KB25-F1
#
_cell.length_a   1.000
_cell.length_b   1.000
_cell.length_c   1.000
_cell.angle_alpha   90.00
_cell.angle_beta   90.00
_cell.angle_gamma   90.00
#
_symmetry.space_group_name_H-M   'P 1'
#
loop_
_entity.id
_entity.type
_entity.pdbx_description
1 polymer ?
#
loop_
_entity_poly.entity_id
_entity_poly.type
_entity_poly.pdbx_seq_one_letter_code
_entity_poly.pdbx_strand_id
1 'polypeptide(L)'
;MDQTKLSRACQACRTSKVRCRRSDDDRSCARCSKAGRTCVPFEESNKRQKRFDSRPIDAIEARLGVLFDAVQDRDASPSSAAQAFTAEGTTVLDPPLATAVLDSNRITDASYSSPTDCSNAHVETSICGIIDDETASMIFDHFGADMLQHLPLMTIPLGMTVEETRQHSPVLLLAILDAAGDGFYGLDLARKLRILLVKVYSARLLDSSAYSMSLLQAFAISMVWFKDLESLQAGEEMDVFHITHAAANMAIMMGLGKRLRDWSWSTMMPRQTDNLRGATSECQFSTLEVRRMWLACYYICVNTSLASQTPNAMPWNRQMDECDDHSLVGVHYGPPGSL
;
A
#
# COMPACT_ATOMS: atom_id res chain seq x y z
N MET A 1 -8.68 31.05 -40.38
CA MET A 1 -10.11 30.98 -40.04
C MET A 1 -10.78 30.18 -41.14
N ASP A 2 -11.69 29.24 -40.88
CA ASP A 2 -12.45 29.02 -39.65
C ASP A 2 -12.34 27.56 -39.12
N GLN A 3 -12.49 27.35 -37.81
CA GLN A 3 -12.54 26.03 -37.18
C GLN A 3 -14.01 25.64 -36.92
N THR A 4 -14.64 25.01 -37.91
CA THR A 4 -16.04 24.59 -37.82
C THR A 4 -16.23 23.60 -36.67
N LYS A 5 -16.99 24.00 -35.65
CA LYS A 5 -17.05 23.35 -34.33
C LYS A 5 -17.49 21.87 -34.40
N LEU A 6 -16.84 21.03 -33.59
CA LEU A 6 -17.00 19.57 -33.50
C LEU A 6 -18.47 19.10 -33.62
N SER A 7 -18.76 18.31 -34.65
CA SER A 7 -20.11 17.86 -34.99
C SER A 7 -20.65 16.82 -34.00
N ARG A 8 -21.40 17.28 -32.98
CA ARG A 8 -22.14 16.40 -32.05
C ARG A 8 -23.14 15.52 -32.80
N ALA A 9 -23.18 14.23 -32.48
CA ALA A 9 -24.09 13.26 -33.07
C ALA A 9 -25.55 13.44 -32.58
N CYS A 10 -26.54 13.14 -33.43
CA CYS A 10 -27.93 13.08 -33.00
C CYS A 10 -28.20 11.86 -32.10
N GLN A 11 -29.26 11.94 -31.29
CA GLN A 11 -29.59 10.91 -30.29
C GLN A 11 -29.69 9.51 -30.91
N ALA A 12 -30.39 9.37 -32.04
CA ALA A 12 -30.57 8.09 -32.74
C ALA A 12 -29.24 7.44 -33.18
N CYS A 13 -28.28 8.24 -33.69
CA CYS A 13 -26.96 7.73 -34.08
C CYS A 13 -26.09 7.41 -32.86
N ARG A 14 -26.23 8.15 -31.74
CA ARG A 14 -25.53 7.87 -30.48
C ARG A 14 -26.00 6.56 -29.86
N THR A 15 -27.31 6.34 -29.76
CA THR A 15 -27.90 5.09 -29.22
C THR A 15 -27.54 3.87 -30.08
N SER A 16 -27.49 4.02 -31.40
CA SER A 16 -27.07 2.95 -32.33
C SER A 16 -25.55 2.86 -32.55
N LYS A 17 -24.73 3.58 -31.76
CA LYS A 17 -23.24 3.57 -31.78
C LYS A 17 -22.62 3.74 -33.18
N VAL A 18 -23.18 4.63 -34.01
CA VAL A 18 -22.75 4.84 -35.42
C VAL A 18 -22.40 6.28 -35.74
N ARG A 19 -21.47 6.48 -36.67
CA ARG A 19 -20.99 7.80 -37.10
C ARG A 19 -22.13 8.63 -37.72
N CYS A 20 -22.52 9.70 -37.04
CA CYS A 20 -23.47 10.69 -37.54
C CYS A 20 -22.79 11.59 -38.59
N ARG A 21 -23.42 11.77 -39.76
CA ARG A 21 -23.08 12.83 -40.72
C ARG A 21 -24.29 13.75 -40.87
N ARG A 22 -24.18 15.01 -40.45
CA ARG A 22 -25.17 16.05 -40.76
C ARG A 22 -25.07 16.40 -42.25
N SER A 23 -26.18 16.88 -42.79
CA SER A 23 -26.29 17.54 -44.11
C SER A 23 -26.67 19.00 -43.88
N ASP A 24 -26.35 19.88 -44.82
CA ASP A 24 -26.43 21.33 -44.62
C ASP A 24 -27.86 21.87 -44.48
N ASP A 25 -28.89 21.11 -44.89
CA ASP A 25 -30.32 21.45 -44.72
C ASP A 25 -30.82 21.46 -43.25
N ASP A 26 -29.93 21.22 -42.28
CA ASP A 26 -30.04 21.34 -40.81
C ASP A 26 -31.15 20.53 -40.08
N ARG A 27 -32.19 20.07 -40.78
CA ARG A 27 -33.37 19.38 -40.21
C ARG A 27 -33.14 17.90 -39.89
N SER A 28 -32.16 17.25 -40.51
CA SER A 28 -31.82 15.85 -40.20
C SER A 28 -30.41 15.47 -40.64
N CYS A 29 -29.89 14.37 -40.07
CA CYS A 29 -28.65 13.76 -40.53
C CYS A 29 -28.93 12.76 -41.66
N ALA A 30 -27.97 12.55 -42.56
CA ALA A 30 -28.14 11.75 -43.78
C ALA A 30 -28.60 10.29 -43.52
N ARG A 31 -28.31 9.75 -42.33
CA ARG A 31 -28.79 8.42 -41.90
C ARG A 31 -30.23 8.44 -41.37
N CYS A 32 -30.63 9.48 -40.64
CA CYS A 32 -32.01 9.61 -40.15
C CYS A 32 -32.98 9.89 -41.29
N SER A 33 -32.59 10.77 -42.23
CA SER A 33 -33.29 11.02 -43.50
C SER A 33 -33.58 9.72 -44.26
N LYS A 34 -32.53 8.97 -44.64
CA LYS A 34 -32.67 7.70 -45.37
C LYS A 34 -33.42 6.60 -44.60
N ALA A 35 -33.52 6.68 -43.27
CA ALA A 35 -34.22 5.71 -42.44
C ALA A 35 -35.65 6.12 -42.07
N GLY A 36 -36.13 7.31 -42.50
CA GLY A 36 -37.44 7.85 -42.12
C GLY A 36 -37.59 8.13 -40.61
N ARG A 37 -36.48 8.38 -39.89
CA ARG A 37 -36.49 8.53 -38.42
C ARG A 37 -36.30 9.99 -38.00
N THR A 38 -36.96 10.38 -36.91
CA THR A 38 -36.78 11.70 -36.29
C THR A 38 -35.33 11.90 -35.84
N CYS A 39 -34.76 13.07 -36.18
CA CYS A 39 -33.33 13.36 -36.00
C CYS A 39 -33.07 14.37 -34.89
N VAL A 40 -33.49 14.05 -33.66
CA VAL A 40 -33.37 14.96 -32.51
C VAL A 40 -31.87 15.21 -32.18
N PRO A 41 -31.41 16.48 -32.15
CA PRO A 41 -30.10 16.83 -31.62
C PRO A 41 -29.98 16.42 -30.15
N PHE A 42 -28.80 15.94 -29.73
CA PHE A 42 -28.59 15.58 -28.33
C PHE A 42 -28.26 16.84 -27.51
N GLU A 43 -29.25 17.37 -26.80
CA GLU A 43 -29.05 18.39 -25.77
C GLU A 43 -28.56 17.74 -24.47
N GLU A 44 -27.51 18.31 -23.89
CA GLU A 44 -26.97 17.87 -22.59
C GLU A 44 -27.70 18.62 -21.48
N SER A 45 -28.48 17.89 -20.69
CA SER A 45 -29.09 18.44 -19.49
C SER A 45 -27.99 18.77 -18.47
N ASN A 46 -27.66 20.05 -18.34
CA ASN A 46 -26.62 20.59 -17.44
C ASN A 46 -27.03 20.49 -15.95
N LYS A 47 -27.21 19.26 -15.46
CA LYS A 47 -27.57 18.91 -14.08
C LYS A 47 -26.84 17.66 -13.59
N ARG A 48 -25.52 17.57 -13.79
CA ARG A 48 -24.70 16.50 -13.17
C ARG A 48 -23.32 16.95 -12.63
N GLN A 49 -23.20 18.19 -12.14
CA GLN A 49 -21.94 18.67 -11.55
C GLN A 49 -22.08 19.80 -10.50
N LYS A 50 -23.06 19.70 -9.58
CA LYS A 50 -23.02 20.48 -8.32
C LYS A 50 -23.75 19.82 -7.14
N ARG A 51 -23.25 18.65 -6.72
CA ARG A 51 -23.41 18.08 -5.37
C ARG A 51 -22.18 17.26 -4.98
N PHE A 52 -21.07 17.96 -4.78
CA PHE A 52 -20.37 17.76 -3.52
C PHE A 52 -21.16 18.64 -2.54
N ASP A 53 -21.85 18.08 -1.55
CA ASP A 53 -22.52 18.90 -0.53
C ASP A 53 -21.41 19.51 0.34
N SER A 54 -21.40 20.84 0.52
CA SER A 54 -20.42 21.52 1.39
C SER A 54 -20.73 21.36 2.87
N ARG A 55 -21.99 21.05 3.21
CA ARG A 55 -22.51 20.87 4.59
C ARG A 55 -21.61 20.05 5.52
N PRO A 56 -20.95 18.94 5.08
CA PRO A 56 -20.04 18.20 5.96
C PRO A 56 -18.81 19.02 6.33
N ILE A 57 -18.28 19.82 5.40
CA ILE A 57 -17.15 20.73 5.62
C ILE A 57 -17.61 21.88 6.52
N ASP A 58 -18.72 22.55 6.17
CA ASP A 58 -19.31 23.64 6.94
C ASP A 58 -19.56 23.22 8.42
N ALA A 59 -20.03 21.98 8.64
CA ALA A 59 -20.27 21.41 9.98
C ALA A 59 -19.01 20.89 10.69
N ILE A 60 -17.94 20.54 9.96
CA ILE A 60 -16.64 20.18 10.54
C ILE A 60 -15.90 21.45 10.96
N GLU A 61 -15.90 22.50 10.14
CA GLU A 61 -15.32 23.81 10.47
C GLU A 61 -16.00 24.43 11.69
N ALA A 62 -17.34 24.37 11.77
CA ALA A 62 -18.08 24.79 12.97
C ALA A 62 -17.70 24.00 14.24
N ARG A 63 -17.45 22.68 14.12
CA ARG A 63 -16.99 21.85 15.25
C ARG A 63 -15.53 22.14 15.63
N LEU A 64 -14.67 22.45 14.66
CA LEU A 64 -13.28 22.86 14.91
C LEU A 64 -13.23 24.20 15.64
N GLY A 65 -14.09 25.16 15.30
CA GLY A 65 -14.20 26.44 16.02
C GLY A 65 -14.52 26.25 17.51
N VAL A 66 -15.56 25.47 17.82
CA VAL A 66 -15.95 25.17 19.23
C VAL A 66 -14.83 24.45 20.00
N LEU A 67 -14.06 23.57 19.34
CA LEU A 67 -12.90 22.91 19.94
C LEU A 67 -11.70 23.85 20.14
N PHE A 68 -11.51 24.85 19.27
CA PHE A 68 -10.46 25.87 19.43
C PHE A 68 -10.78 26.80 20.61
N ASP A 69 -12.00 27.34 20.68
CA ASP A 69 -12.44 28.16 21.83
C ASP A 69 -12.27 27.39 23.15
N ALA A 70 -12.74 26.13 23.20
CA ALA A 70 -12.64 25.27 24.39
C ALA A 70 -11.22 24.82 24.77
N VAL A 71 -10.21 25.07 23.92
CA VAL A 71 -8.79 24.95 24.25
C VAL A 71 -8.24 26.30 24.72
N GLN A 72 -8.53 27.39 24.00
CA GLN A 72 -8.05 28.73 24.35
C GLN A 72 -8.51 29.21 25.73
N ASP A 73 -9.76 28.90 26.11
CA ASP A 73 -10.31 29.22 27.44
C ASP A 73 -9.61 28.47 28.59
N ARG A 74 -8.94 27.34 28.29
CA ARG A 74 -8.22 26.52 29.29
C ARG A 74 -6.80 27.02 29.56
N ASP A 75 -6.20 27.71 28.61
CA ASP A 75 -4.89 28.37 28.79
C ASP A 75 -5.02 29.76 29.45
N ALA A 76 -6.25 30.28 29.62
CA ALA A 76 -6.52 31.64 30.08
C ALA A 76 -6.49 31.84 31.62
N SER A 77 -6.59 30.80 32.45
CA SER A 77 -6.47 30.92 33.92
C SER A 77 -6.21 29.59 34.66
N PRO A 78 -5.18 29.52 35.53
CA PRO A 78 -4.93 28.34 36.38
C PRO A 78 -5.44 28.53 37.82
N SER A 79 -6.41 27.71 38.27
CA SER A 79 -6.43 27.03 39.59
C SER A 79 -7.77 26.39 40.00
N SER A 80 -7.69 25.13 40.44
CA SER A 80 -8.46 24.49 41.53
C SER A 80 -9.85 25.00 41.94
N ALA A 81 -10.87 24.17 41.71
CA ALA A 81 -11.86 23.77 42.73
C ALA A 81 -12.53 22.44 42.33
N ALA A 82 -13.21 21.80 43.28
CA ALA A 82 -14.00 20.57 43.07
C ALA A 82 -15.42 20.72 43.68
N GLN A 83 -16.33 19.80 43.30
CA GLN A 83 -17.70 19.62 43.82
C GLN A 83 -18.76 20.65 43.35
N ALA A 84 -20.07 20.34 43.25
CA ALA A 84 -20.78 19.07 42.97
C ALA A 84 -22.30 19.33 42.74
N PHE A 85 -22.96 18.52 41.88
CA PHE A 85 -24.44 18.40 41.69
C PHE A 85 -25.19 19.68 41.22
N THR A 86 -26.42 19.66 40.69
CA THR A 86 -27.57 18.71 40.72
C THR A 86 -28.18 18.43 39.33
N ALA A 87 -29.29 17.66 39.25
CA ALA A 87 -29.98 17.32 37.99
C ALA A 87 -31.51 17.12 38.15
N GLU A 88 -32.27 17.54 37.13
CA GLU A 88 -33.68 17.27 36.76
C GLU A 88 -33.87 17.94 35.37
N GLY A 89 -34.63 17.51 34.35
CA GLY A 89 -35.54 16.39 34.09
C GLY A 89 -36.58 16.85 33.04
N THR A 90 -36.89 16.19 31.91
CA THR A 90 -36.47 14.89 31.31
C THR A 90 -36.44 15.09 29.75
N THR A 91 -36.67 14.22 28.74
CA THR A 91 -37.20 12.84 28.53
C THR A 91 -36.91 12.40 27.06
N VAL A 92 -36.85 11.08 26.78
CA VAL A 92 -37.20 10.40 25.48
C VAL A 92 -36.30 10.68 24.23
N LEU A 93 -35.73 9.69 23.51
CA LEU A 93 -35.64 8.22 23.64
C LEU A 93 -34.42 7.64 22.84
N ASP A 94 -34.22 6.31 22.93
CA ASP A 94 -33.29 5.44 22.17
C ASP A 94 -31.77 5.54 22.51
N PRO A 95 -30.94 4.51 22.21
CA PRO A 95 -30.95 3.21 22.92
C PRO A 95 -29.57 2.83 23.54
N PRO A 96 -29.49 1.85 24.46
CA PRO A 96 -28.30 1.67 25.31
C PRO A 96 -27.19 0.78 24.70
N LEU A 97 -25.94 1.29 24.74
CA LEU A 97 -24.73 0.48 24.67
C LEU A 97 -24.19 0.25 26.09
N ALA A 98 -24.04 -1.00 26.52
CA ALA A 98 -23.64 -1.33 27.89
C ALA A 98 -22.12 -1.19 28.12
N THR A 99 -21.68 -0.03 28.60
CA THR A 99 -20.32 0.15 29.13
C THR A 99 -20.19 -0.55 30.49
N ALA A 100 -19.68 -1.78 30.49
CA ALA A 100 -19.30 -2.47 31.73
C ALA A 100 -18.11 -1.75 32.37
N VAL A 101 -18.28 -1.22 33.58
CA VAL A 101 -17.18 -0.67 34.38
C VAL A 101 -16.32 -1.84 34.87
N LEU A 102 -15.08 -1.92 34.41
CA LEU A 102 -14.14 -2.96 34.81
C LEU A 102 -13.47 -2.58 36.14
N ASP A 103 -13.77 -3.36 37.17
CA ASP A 103 -13.31 -3.14 38.54
C ASP A 103 -11.80 -3.38 38.67
N SER A 104 -11.07 -2.35 39.11
CA SER A 104 -9.61 -2.32 39.10
C SER A 104 -9.00 -2.98 40.35
N ASN A 105 -9.31 -4.26 40.58
CA ASN A 105 -8.62 -5.08 41.58
C ASN A 105 -8.78 -6.61 41.39
N ARG A 106 -8.10 -7.18 40.38
CA ARG A 106 -7.59 -8.57 40.42
C ARG A 106 -6.60 -8.86 39.28
N ILE A 107 -5.31 -8.72 39.56
CA ILE A 107 -4.25 -9.41 38.83
C ILE A 107 -3.63 -10.41 39.80
N THR A 108 -4.09 -11.65 39.72
CA THR A 108 -3.38 -12.83 40.26
C THR A 108 -2.50 -13.40 39.16
N ASP A 109 -1.33 -13.93 39.52
CA ASP A 109 -0.25 -14.33 38.61
C ASP A 109 -0.69 -14.97 37.28
N ALA A 110 -0.64 -14.17 36.22
CA ALA A 110 -0.40 -14.64 34.87
C ALA A 110 1.01 -14.17 34.49
N SER A 111 1.88 -15.08 34.05
CA SER A 111 3.29 -14.80 33.80
C SER A 111 3.47 -13.84 32.63
N TYR A 112 3.60 -12.54 32.94
CA TYR A 112 3.94 -11.50 31.99
C TYR A 112 5.36 -11.76 31.46
N SER A 113 5.43 -12.53 30.37
CA SER A 113 6.66 -12.79 29.66
C SER A 113 7.25 -11.44 29.24
N SER A 114 8.49 -11.19 29.64
CA SER A 114 9.17 -9.93 29.31
C SER A 114 9.14 -9.66 27.81
N PRO A 115 9.13 -8.38 27.37
CA PRO A 115 9.12 -8.03 25.96
C PRO A 115 10.19 -8.83 25.23
N THR A 116 9.76 -9.68 24.30
CA THR A 116 10.66 -10.61 23.62
C THR A 116 11.57 -9.80 22.72
N ASP A 117 12.87 -9.77 23.00
CA ASP A 117 13.84 -8.91 22.33
C ASP A 117 13.92 -9.19 20.82
N CYS A 118 13.07 -8.55 20.01
CA CYS A 118 12.98 -8.72 18.56
C CYS A 118 14.16 -8.08 17.79
N SER A 119 15.34 -8.12 18.40
CA SER A 119 16.64 -7.81 17.80
C SER A 119 16.98 -8.78 16.68
N ASN A 120 17.79 -8.35 15.71
CA ASN A 120 18.16 -9.19 14.57
C ASN A 120 18.85 -10.50 15.01
N ALA A 121 19.73 -10.44 16.02
CA ALA A 121 20.42 -11.61 16.56
C ALA A 121 19.46 -12.62 17.24
N HIS A 122 18.39 -12.15 17.89
CA HIS A 122 17.36 -13.04 18.44
C HIS A 122 16.52 -13.67 17.34
N VAL A 123 16.18 -12.93 16.28
CA VAL A 123 15.47 -13.46 15.12
C VAL A 123 16.32 -14.52 14.41
N GLU A 124 17.60 -14.25 14.18
CA GLU A 124 18.58 -15.21 13.62
C GLU A 124 18.70 -16.47 14.50
N THR A 125 18.92 -16.32 15.80
CA THR A 125 18.96 -17.45 16.75
C THR A 125 17.67 -18.27 16.72
N SER A 126 16.51 -17.61 16.54
CA SER A 126 15.21 -18.26 16.46
C SER A 126 15.01 -19.01 15.14
N ILE A 127 15.53 -18.49 14.02
CA ILE A 127 15.53 -19.18 12.71
C ILE A 127 16.34 -20.48 12.82
N CYS A 128 17.60 -20.39 13.28
CA CYS A 128 18.49 -21.55 13.43
C CYS A 128 17.99 -22.59 14.45
N GLY A 129 17.04 -22.22 15.31
CA GLY A 129 16.34 -23.14 16.23
C GLY A 129 15.08 -23.79 15.65
N ILE A 130 14.64 -23.39 14.46
CA ILE A 130 13.44 -23.91 13.76
C ILE A 130 13.80 -24.69 12.50
N ILE A 131 14.83 -24.25 11.76
CA ILE A 131 15.27 -24.82 10.48
C ILE A 131 16.80 -24.92 10.42
N ASP A 132 17.30 -25.95 9.76
CA ASP A 132 18.72 -26.19 9.48
C ASP A 132 19.23 -25.37 8.28
N ASP A 133 20.55 -25.19 8.24
CA ASP A 133 21.22 -24.34 7.23
C ASP A 133 21.17 -24.92 5.81
N GLU A 134 21.14 -26.25 5.66
CA GLU A 134 21.03 -26.92 4.36
C GLU A 134 19.64 -26.67 3.75
N THR A 135 18.56 -26.90 4.51
CA THR A 135 17.19 -26.65 4.07
C THR A 135 16.90 -25.16 3.89
N ALA A 136 17.41 -24.30 4.77
CA ALA A 136 17.30 -22.85 4.59
C ALA A 136 17.97 -22.35 3.29
N SER A 137 19.07 -22.99 2.88
CA SER A 137 19.77 -22.65 1.63
C SER A 137 19.01 -23.14 0.39
N MET A 138 18.53 -24.39 0.40
CA MET A 138 17.71 -24.93 -0.70
C MET A 138 16.44 -24.11 -0.97
N ILE A 139 15.79 -23.61 0.09
CA ILE A 139 14.60 -22.74 -0.03
C ILE A 139 14.95 -21.38 -0.65
N PHE A 140 16.10 -20.80 -0.28
CA PHE A 140 16.55 -19.51 -0.80
C PHE A 140 16.92 -19.58 -2.29
N ASP A 141 17.64 -20.63 -2.69
CA ASP A 141 17.97 -20.89 -4.10
C ASP A 141 16.71 -21.11 -4.95
N HIS A 142 15.74 -21.88 -4.46
CA HIS A 142 14.44 -22.07 -5.11
C HIS A 142 13.66 -20.75 -5.25
N PHE A 143 13.61 -19.92 -4.20
CA PHE A 143 12.98 -18.60 -4.26
C PHE A 143 13.64 -17.72 -5.35
N GLY A 144 14.97 -17.69 -5.40
CA GLY A 144 15.72 -16.91 -6.38
C GLY A 144 15.54 -17.38 -7.82
N ALA A 145 15.52 -18.70 -8.05
CA ALA A 145 15.40 -19.29 -9.38
C ALA A 145 13.96 -19.31 -9.91
N ASP A 146 13.01 -19.83 -9.12
CA ASP A 146 11.68 -20.18 -9.60
C ASP A 146 10.60 -19.16 -9.22
N MET A 147 10.72 -18.46 -8.09
CA MET A 147 9.67 -17.55 -7.59
C MET A 147 9.91 -16.10 -8.01
N LEU A 148 11.13 -15.59 -7.88
CA LEU A 148 11.46 -14.17 -8.08
C LEU A 148 11.20 -13.68 -9.52
N GLN A 149 11.27 -14.58 -10.52
CA GLN A 149 10.89 -14.29 -11.92
C GLN A 149 9.43 -13.80 -12.08
N HIS A 150 8.55 -14.14 -11.13
CA HIS A 150 7.14 -13.72 -11.14
C HIS A 150 6.92 -12.36 -10.44
N LEU A 151 7.93 -11.79 -9.77
CA LEU A 151 7.87 -10.49 -9.09
C LEU A 151 9.02 -9.55 -9.51
N PRO A 152 9.05 -9.05 -10.76
CA PRO A 152 10.09 -8.13 -11.25
C PRO A 152 10.12 -6.76 -10.53
N LEU A 153 9.10 -6.48 -9.70
CA LEU A 153 9.02 -5.30 -8.82
C LEU A 153 9.85 -5.44 -7.53
N MET A 154 10.53 -6.56 -7.31
CA MET A 154 11.40 -6.74 -6.14
C MET A 154 12.88 -6.79 -6.54
N THR A 155 13.72 -6.14 -5.73
CA THR A 155 15.19 -6.23 -5.80
C THR A 155 15.74 -6.72 -4.48
N ILE A 156 15.64 -8.03 -4.26
CA ILE A 156 16.74 -8.71 -3.58
C ILE A 156 17.92 -8.67 -4.57
N PRO A 157 19.13 -8.21 -4.18
CA PRO A 157 20.25 -8.17 -5.11
C PRO A 157 20.59 -9.61 -5.54
N LEU A 158 20.59 -9.85 -6.86
CA LEU A 158 20.64 -11.17 -7.52
C LEU A 158 22.02 -11.87 -7.44
N GLY A 159 22.66 -11.79 -6.27
CA GLY A 159 23.96 -12.39 -5.95
C GLY A 159 24.31 -12.36 -4.46
N MET A 160 23.40 -11.94 -3.58
CA MET A 160 23.57 -12.08 -2.13
C MET A 160 23.46 -13.57 -1.74
N THR A 161 24.37 -14.08 -0.92
CA THR A 161 24.21 -15.43 -0.36
C THR A 161 23.15 -15.46 0.76
N VAL A 162 22.74 -16.67 1.13
CA VAL A 162 21.94 -16.96 2.33
C VAL A 162 22.59 -16.34 3.58
N GLU A 163 23.92 -16.45 3.67
CA GLU A 163 24.74 -16.05 4.82
C GLU A 163 24.82 -14.51 4.92
N GLU A 164 25.03 -13.83 3.80
CA GLU A 164 25.03 -12.36 3.73
C GLU A 164 23.63 -11.81 4.03
N THR A 165 22.58 -12.45 3.51
CA THR A 165 21.19 -12.06 3.78
C THR A 165 20.84 -12.28 5.26
N ARG A 166 21.31 -13.36 5.88
CA ARG A 166 21.15 -13.64 7.32
C ARG A 166 21.81 -12.56 8.18
N GLN A 167 23.05 -12.16 7.86
CA GLN A 167 23.78 -11.14 8.60
C GLN A 167 23.17 -9.73 8.44
N HIS A 168 22.76 -9.36 7.22
CA HIS A 168 22.23 -8.02 6.94
C HIS A 168 20.74 -7.85 7.27
N SER A 169 19.90 -8.86 7.04
CA SER A 169 18.46 -8.80 7.34
C SER A 169 17.84 -10.18 7.60
N PRO A 170 17.93 -10.73 8.82
CA PRO A 170 17.33 -12.02 9.15
C PRO A 170 15.80 -11.99 9.09
N VAL A 171 15.17 -10.80 9.15
CA VAL A 171 13.71 -10.64 8.94
C VAL A 171 13.33 -10.86 7.48
N LEU A 172 14.16 -10.42 6.53
CA LEU A 172 13.96 -10.69 5.11
C LEU A 172 14.14 -12.18 4.80
N LEU A 173 15.17 -12.81 5.39
CA LEU A 173 15.36 -14.27 5.29
C LEU A 173 14.15 -15.03 5.85
N LEU A 174 13.63 -14.65 7.02
CA LEU A 174 12.44 -15.29 7.61
C LEU A 174 11.21 -15.21 6.70
N ALA A 175 11.00 -14.09 6.02
CA ALA A 175 9.89 -13.93 5.07
C ALA A 175 10.09 -14.74 3.77
N ILE A 176 11.34 -14.87 3.29
CA ILE A 176 11.67 -15.77 2.16
C ILE A 176 11.40 -17.22 2.54
N LEU A 177 11.85 -17.66 3.72
CA LEU A 177 11.64 -19.03 4.21
C LEU A 177 10.15 -19.37 4.34
N ASP A 178 9.36 -18.49 4.96
CA ASP A 178 7.91 -18.65 5.10
C ASP A 178 7.18 -18.70 3.74
N ALA A 179 7.59 -17.89 2.77
CA ALA A 179 7.02 -17.85 1.43
C ALA A 179 7.40 -19.06 0.56
N ALA A 180 8.66 -19.51 0.59
CA ALA A 180 9.21 -20.50 -0.34
C ALA A 180 9.36 -21.92 0.22
N GLY A 181 9.21 -22.12 1.53
CA GLY A 181 9.46 -23.42 2.18
C GLY A 181 8.42 -24.53 1.96
N ASP A 182 7.41 -24.32 1.11
CA ASP A 182 6.41 -25.35 0.81
C ASP A 182 7.05 -26.50 0.03
N GLY A 183 6.89 -27.72 0.54
CA GLY A 183 7.55 -28.92 -0.01
C GLY A 183 8.96 -29.18 0.55
N PHE A 184 9.58 -28.20 1.23
CA PHE A 184 10.87 -28.38 1.92
C PHE A 184 10.69 -28.80 3.39
N TYR A 185 9.64 -28.34 4.07
CA TYR A 185 9.33 -28.72 5.45
C TYR A 185 7.87 -29.11 5.68
N GLY A 186 7.59 -29.71 6.83
CA GLY A 186 6.23 -30.04 7.28
C GLY A 186 5.47 -28.84 7.86
N LEU A 187 4.14 -28.95 7.87
CA LEU A 187 3.21 -27.88 8.28
C LEU A 187 3.44 -27.36 9.72
N ASP A 188 3.99 -28.19 10.62
CA ASP A 188 4.35 -27.74 11.98
C ASP A 188 5.58 -26.83 12.04
N LEU A 189 6.49 -26.91 11.06
CA LEU A 189 7.58 -25.94 10.91
C LEU A 189 7.06 -24.66 10.25
N ALA A 190 6.20 -24.79 9.23
CA ALA A 190 5.51 -23.65 8.61
C ALA A 190 4.79 -22.79 9.67
N ARG A 191 4.04 -23.42 10.57
CA ARG A 191 3.34 -22.71 11.66
C ARG A 191 4.30 -22.00 12.62
N LYS A 192 5.44 -22.61 12.96
CA LYS A 192 6.47 -21.99 13.82
C LYS A 192 7.09 -20.75 13.17
N LEU A 193 7.46 -20.86 11.88
CA LEU A 193 8.01 -19.73 11.11
C LEU A 193 7.00 -18.59 10.99
N ARG A 194 5.73 -18.89 10.67
CA ARG A 194 4.66 -17.89 10.58
C ARG A 194 4.41 -17.18 11.93
N ILE A 195 4.38 -17.93 13.04
CA ILE A 195 4.23 -17.35 14.39
C ILE A 195 5.42 -16.46 14.76
N LEU A 196 6.66 -16.86 14.42
CA LEU A 196 7.84 -16.01 14.61
C LEU A 196 7.76 -14.74 13.74
N LEU A 197 7.35 -14.86 12.48
CA LEU A 197 7.21 -13.77 11.52
C LEU A 197 6.19 -12.73 12.00
N VAL A 198 5.01 -13.16 12.46
CA VAL A 198 3.97 -12.26 13.02
C VAL A 198 4.45 -11.55 14.29
N LYS A 199 5.19 -12.24 15.17
CA LYS A 199 5.79 -11.63 16.38
C LYS A 199 6.84 -10.58 16.03
N VAL A 200 7.70 -10.86 15.06
CA VAL A 200 8.71 -9.90 14.57
C VAL A 200 8.04 -8.70 13.90
N TYR A 201 7.07 -8.92 13.00
CA TYR A 201 6.36 -7.83 12.31
C TYR A 201 5.59 -6.92 13.28
N SER A 202 4.84 -7.48 14.23
CA SER A 202 4.11 -6.68 15.22
C SER A 202 5.03 -5.83 16.09
N ALA A 203 6.15 -6.40 16.58
CA ALA A 203 7.16 -5.64 17.32
C ALA A 203 7.83 -4.55 16.46
N ARG A 204 8.19 -4.86 15.20
CA ARG A 204 8.83 -3.91 14.28
C ARG A 204 7.90 -2.82 13.75
N LEU A 205 6.58 -3.00 13.79
CA LEU A 205 5.64 -1.94 13.41
C LEU A 205 5.45 -0.87 14.50
N LEU A 206 5.58 -1.26 15.78
CA LEU A 206 5.54 -0.35 16.92
C LEU A 206 6.79 0.55 17.02
N ASP A 207 7.94 0.04 16.57
CA ASP A 207 9.20 0.80 16.51
C ASP A 207 9.44 1.38 15.12
N SER A 208 8.97 2.62 14.90
CA SER A 208 9.21 3.35 13.64
C SER A 208 10.69 3.65 13.35
N SER A 209 11.62 3.46 14.30
CA SER A 209 13.06 3.61 14.04
C SER A 209 13.66 2.40 13.31
N ALA A 210 12.98 1.24 13.35
CA ALA A 210 13.41 0.02 12.68
C ALA A 210 12.94 -0.10 11.21
N TYR A 211 12.24 0.91 10.67
CA TYR A 211 11.71 0.89 9.30
C TYR A 211 12.87 0.95 8.29
N SER A 212 13.00 -0.11 7.47
CA SER A 212 14.12 -0.34 6.56
C SER A 212 13.63 -0.95 5.24
N MET A 213 14.43 -0.80 4.17
CA MET A 213 14.03 -1.31 2.84
C MET A 213 13.83 -2.84 2.87
N SER A 214 14.68 -3.57 3.58
CA SER A 214 14.59 -5.03 3.73
C SER A 214 13.38 -5.47 4.56
N LEU A 215 12.96 -4.69 5.56
CA LEU A 215 11.70 -4.94 6.28
C LEU A 215 10.50 -4.73 5.35
N LEU A 216 10.50 -3.63 4.57
CA LEU A 216 9.43 -3.36 3.61
C LEU A 216 9.36 -4.42 2.48
N GLN A 217 10.52 -4.92 2.02
CA GLN A 217 10.63 -6.06 1.12
C GLN A 217 10.00 -7.31 1.76
N ALA A 218 10.32 -7.62 3.02
CA ALA A 218 9.74 -8.76 3.74
C ALA A 218 8.20 -8.69 3.76
N PHE A 219 7.62 -7.54 4.14
CA PHE A 219 6.17 -7.31 4.10
C PHE A 219 5.58 -7.54 2.70
N ALA A 220 6.27 -7.10 1.64
CA ALA A 220 5.82 -7.33 0.26
C ALA A 220 5.90 -8.80 -0.16
N ILE A 221 6.94 -9.55 0.24
CA ILE A 221 7.04 -11.01 0.02
C ILE A 221 5.86 -11.72 0.70
N SER A 222 5.63 -11.46 1.99
CA SER A 222 4.56 -12.10 2.78
C SER A 222 3.15 -11.80 2.26
N MET A 223 2.97 -10.71 1.49
CA MET A 223 1.70 -10.38 0.85
C MET A 223 1.56 -10.97 -0.56
N VAL A 224 2.64 -11.00 -1.37
CA VAL A 224 2.60 -11.58 -2.73
C VAL A 224 2.44 -13.11 -2.68
N TRP A 225 3.11 -13.76 -1.72
CA TRP A 225 2.99 -15.20 -1.45
C TRP A 225 2.28 -15.45 -0.11
N PHE A 226 1.20 -14.72 0.15
CA PHE A 226 0.36 -14.97 1.31
C PHE A 226 -0.22 -16.39 1.28
N LYS A 227 -0.24 -17.05 2.44
CA LYS A 227 -0.80 -18.39 2.64
C LYS A 227 -1.75 -18.34 3.81
N ASP A 228 -3.00 -18.72 3.57
CA ASP A 228 -3.92 -19.10 4.65
C ASP A 228 -3.41 -20.42 5.26
N LEU A 229 -3.37 -20.49 6.59
CA LEU A 229 -2.98 -21.66 7.36
C LEU A 229 -4.08 -21.93 8.38
N GLU A 230 -5.03 -22.81 8.01
CA GLU A 230 -6.30 -23.15 8.70
C GLU A 230 -6.18 -23.67 10.16
N SER A 231 -5.05 -23.46 10.84
CA SER A 231 -4.77 -23.94 12.20
C SER A 231 -3.95 -22.96 13.08
N LEU A 232 -3.88 -21.67 12.73
CA LEU A 232 -3.46 -20.62 13.67
C LEU A 232 -4.61 -20.29 14.62
N GLN A 233 -4.31 -19.97 15.88
CA GLN A 233 -5.35 -19.57 16.84
C GLN A 233 -5.77 -18.11 16.60
N ALA A 234 -7.04 -17.80 16.87
CA ALA A 234 -7.60 -16.46 16.66
C ALA A 234 -6.83 -15.41 17.51
N GLY A 235 -6.00 -14.62 16.83
CA GLY A 235 -5.08 -13.64 17.45
C GLY A 235 -3.60 -13.85 17.14
N GLU A 236 -3.20 -15.00 16.57
CA GLU A 236 -1.81 -15.28 16.15
C GLU A 236 -1.56 -15.03 14.64
N GLU A 237 -2.57 -14.58 13.90
CA GLU A 237 -2.51 -14.32 12.46
C GLU A 237 -2.42 -12.82 12.13
N MET A 238 -1.63 -12.47 11.12
CA MET A 238 -1.63 -11.15 10.51
C MET A 238 -2.28 -11.20 9.13
N ASP A 239 -3.61 -10.98 9.11
CA ASP A 239 -4.47 -10.81 7.92
C ASP A 239 -3.80 -10.00 6.79
N VAL A 240 -4.02 -10.40 5.53
CA VAL A 240 -3.61 -9.68 4.30
C VAL A 240 -3.87 -8.18 4.37
N PHE A 241 -4.97 -7.75 5.01
CA PHE A 241 -5.25 -6.33 5.27
C PHE A 241 -4.18 -5.68 6.14
N HIS A 242 -3.83 -6.31 7.27
CA HIS A 242 -2.79 -5.82 8.17
C HIS A 242 -1.42 -5.80 7.48
N ILE A 243 -1.05 -6.83 6.72
CA ILE A 243 0.20 -6.85 5.94
C ILE A 243 0.23 -5.69 4.92
N THR A 244 -0.86 -5.53 4.17
CA THR A 244 -1.00 -4.51 3.11
C THR A 244 -0.94 -3.08 3.67
N HIS A 245 -1.70 -2.78 4.72
CA HIS A 245 -1.72 -1.45 5.32
C HIS A 245 -0.41 -1.14 6.07
N ALA A 246 0.22 -2.13 6.70
CA ALA A 246 1.54 -1.98 7.29
C ALA A 246 2.60 -1.60 6.24
N ALA A 247 2.65 -2.32 5.11
CA ALA A 247 3.55 -2.01 4.00
C ALA A 247 3.30 -0.60 3.42
N ALA A 248 2.04 -0.23 3.20
CA ALA A 248 1.66 1.10 2.71
C ALA A 248 2.10 2.22 3.67
N ASN A 249 1.78 2.08 4.95
CA ASN A 249 2.15 3.07 5.97
C ASN A 249 3.67 3.18 6.12
N MET A 250 4.40 2.05 6.10
CA MET A 250 5.86 2.03 6.14
C MET A 250 6.48 2.73 4.92
N ALA A 251 5.99 2.47 3.71
CA ALA A 251 6.43 3.15 2.49
C ALA A 251 6.17 4.67 2.52
N ILE A 252 5.06 5.11 3.12
CA ILE A 252 4.74 6.52 3.31
C ILE A 252 5.65 7.15 4.39
N MET A 253 5.85 6.48 5.52
CA MET A 253 6.68 6.96 6.64
C MET A 253 8.18 7.02 6.30
N MET A 254 8.69 6.05 5.53
CA MET A 254 10.04 6.10 4.92
C MET A 254 10.16 7.17 3.83
N GLY A 255 9.07 7.87 3.50
CA GLY A 255 9.02 8.99 2.59
C GLY A 255 9.26 8.62 1.13
N LEU A 256 9.04 7.36 0.71
CA LEU A 256 9.46 6.88 -0.62
C LEU A 256 8.92 7.78 -1.75
N GLY A 257 7.61 8.06 -1.75
CA GLY A 257 6.96 8.97 -2.71
C GLY A 257 7.40 10.45 -2.64
N LYS A 258 7.99 10.90 -1.51
CA LYS A 258 8.71 12.18 -1.43
C LYS A 258 10.08 12.06 -2.09
N ARG A 259 10.88 11.03 -1.74
CA ARG A 259 12.20 10.79 -2.34
C ARG A 259 12.10 10.77 -3.87
N LEU A 260 11.13 10.04 -4.43
CA LEU A 260 10.90 9.96 -5.87
C LEU A 260 10.58 11.31 -6.53
N ARG A 261 9.75 12.14 -5.89
CA ARG A 261 9.43 13.49 -6.38
C ARG A 261 10.65 14.42 -6.31
N ASP A 262 11.40 14.35 -5.22
CA ASP A 262 12.59 15.19 -5.01
C ASP A 262 13.75 14.74 -5.95
N TRP A 263 13.71 13.49 -6.45
CA TRP A 263 14.55 12.96 -7.55
C TRP A 263 13.97 13.16 -8.97
N SER A 264 12.87 13.91 -9.15
CA SER A 264 12.26 14.08 -10.47
C SER A 264 13.25 14.74 -11.46
N TRP A 265 13.21 14.27 -12.71
CA TRP A 265 14.36 14.20 -13.65
C TRP A 265 15.07 15.54 -13.95
N SER A 266 14.40 16.67 -13.79
CA SER A 266 14.86 18.01 -14.17
C SER A 266 16.21 18.46 -13.56
N THR A 267 16.61 17.91 -12.41
CA THR A 267 17.71 18.47 -11.60
C THR A 267 18.97 17.58 -11.56
N MET A 268 18.85 16.26 -11.75
CA MET A 268 19.90 15.33 -11.30
C MET A 268 20.18 14.12 -12.23
N MET A 269 19.94 14.26 -13.53
CA MET A 269 20.56 13.37 -14.53
C MET A 269 21.76 14.08 -15.19
N PRO A 270 23.02 13.71 -14.85
CA PRO A 270 24.18 14.17 -15.59
C PRO A 270 24.07 13.71 -17.06
N ARG A 271 24.19 14.65 -18.00
CA ARG A 271 24.58 14.30 -19.38
C ARG A 271 25.92 13.57 -19.30
N GLN A 272 26.08 12.50 -20.07
CA GLN A 272 27.26 11.63 -20.04
C GLN A 272 28.57 12.45 -19.99
N THR A 273 29.29 12.32 -18.88
CA THR A 273 30.68 12.73 -18.68
C THR A 273 31.39 11.58 -17.97
N ASP A 274 32.30 10.91 -18.65
CA ASP A 274 32.65 9.49 -18.37
C ASP A 274 33.40 9.22 -17.04
N ASN A 275 33.65 10.24 -16.22
CA ASN A 275 34.68 10.20 -15.17
C ASN A 275 34.19 9.91 -13.73
N LEU A 276 32.90 9.62 -13.50
CA LEU A 276 32.35 9.36 -12.14
C LEU A 276 31.60 8.02 -11.97
N ARG A 277 31.92 7.02 -12.81
CA ARG A 277 31.14 5.79 -13.03
C ARG A 277 30.70 5.02 -11.76
N GLY A 278 31.48 5.03 -10.68
CA GLY A 278 31.17 4.31 -9.43
C GLY A 278 30.11 4.99 -8.54
N ALA A 279 30.25 6.29 -8.29
CA ALA A 279 29.29 7.04 -7.46
C ALA A 279 27.93 7.19 -8.17
N THR A 280 27.93 7.24 -9.50
CA THR A 280 26.68 7.25 -10.29
C THR A 280 25.90 5.94 -10.18
N SER A 281 26.57 4.78 -10.10
CA SER A 281 25.87 3.49 -10.00
C SER A 281 25.13 3.31 -8.68
N GLU A 282 25.72 3.65 -7.54
CA GLU A 282 25.10 3.46 -6.22
C GLU A 282 23.85 4.34 -6.03
N CYS A 283 23.90 5.58 -6.54
CA CYS A 283 22.74 6.48 -6.63
C CYS A 283 21.65 5.93 -7.58
N GLN A 284 22.02 5.27 -8.67
CA GLN A 284 21.08 4.65 -9.61
C GLN A 284 20.45 3.36 -9.05
N PHE A 285 21.20 2.52 -8.34
CA PHE A 285 20.66 1.31 -7.70
C PHE A 285 19.67 1.66 -6.59
N SER A 286 20.05 2.55 -5.67
CA SER A 286 19.16 3.00 -4.60
C SER A 286 17.89 3.68 -5.13
N THR A 287 17.97 4.51 -6.17
CA THR A 287 16.77 5.10 -6.79
C THR A 287 15.88 4.07 -7.50
N LEU A 288 16.44 3.08 -8.19
CA LEU A 288 15.67 1.97 -8.77
C LEU A 288 14.97 1.14 -7.69
N GLU A 289 15.64 0.86 -6.56
CA GLU A 289 15.04 0.18 -5.41
C GLU A 289 13.84 0.96 -4.85
N VAL A 290 13.94 2.30 -4.70
CA VAL A 290 12.80 3.13 -4.27
C VAL A 290 11.63 3.02 -5.25
N ARG A 291 11.89 3.10 -6.56
CA ARG A 291 10.85 3.05 -7.61
C ARG A 291 10.14 1.69 -7.60
N ARG A 292 10.92 0.61 -7.62
CA ARG A 292 10.42 -0.77 -7.62
C ARG A 292 9.60 -1.06 -6.37
N MET A 293 10.07 -0.66 -5.19
CA MET A 293 9.32 -0.88 -3.94
C MET A 293 8.06 -0.02 -3.85
N TRP A 294 8.08 1.23 -4.34
CA TRP A 294 6.87 2.08 -4.40
C TRP A 294 5.79 1.47 -5.31
N LEU A 295 6.18 0.92 -6.47
CA LEU A 295 5.28 0.17 -7.35
C LEU A 295 4.83 -1.17 -6.76
N ALA A 296 5.71 -1.91 -6.07
CA ALA A 296 5.36 -3.16 -5.38
C ALA A 296 4.31 -2.92 -4.29
N CYS A 297 4.49 -1.88 -3.48
CA CYS A 297 3.53 -1.51 -2.44
C CYS A 297 2.19 -1.04 -3.05
N TYR A 298 2.20 -0.31 -4.17
CA TYR A 298 0.96 -0.02 -4.92
C TYR A 298 0.26 -1.29 -5.42
N TYR A 299 1.02 -2.20 -6.04
CA TYR A 299 0.53 -3.46 -6.59
C TYR A 299 -0.19 -4.31 -5.53
N ILE A 300 0.41 -4.51 -4.35
CA ILE A 300 -0.25 -5.27 -3.28
C ILE A 300 -1.51 -4.54 -2.76
N CYS A 301 -1.50 -3.22 -2.62
CA CYS A 301 -2.70 -2.48 -2.20
C CYS A 301 -3.85 -2.57 -3.21
N VAL A 302 -3.56 -2.56 -4.51
CA VAL A 302 -4.56 -2.80 -5.55
C VAL A 302 -5.13 -4.21 -5.45
N ASN A 303 -4.27 -5.24 -5.35
CA ASN A 303 -4.73 -6.63 -5.31
C ASN A 303 -5.59 -6.92 -4.07
N THR A 304 -5.15 -6.51 -2.87
CA THR A 304 -5.93 -6.67 -1.63
C THR A 304 -7.28 -5.96 -1.73
N SER A 305 -7.31 -4.72 -2.25
CA SER A 305 -8.56 -3.96 -2.41
C SER A 305 -9.51 -4.55 -3.46
N LEU A 306 -8.99 -5.18 -4.53
CA LEU A 306 -9.80 -5.90 -5.51
C LEU A 306 -10.37 -7.20 -4.93
N ALA A 307 -9.57 -7.96 -4.18
CA ALA A 307 -10.00 -9.19 -3.54
C ALA A 307 -11.07 -8.96 -2.46
N SER A 308 -10.92 -7.89 -1.67
CA SER A 308 -11.78 -7.60 -0.51
C SER A 308 -12.85 -6.52 -0.73
N GLN A 309 -12.88 -5.89 -1.91
CA GLN A 309 -13.81 -4.83 -2.30
C GLN A 309 -13.70 -3.53 -1.46
N THR A 310 -12.54 -3.27 -0.85
CA THR A 310 -12.27 -2.06 -0.04
C THR A 310 -11.66 -0.92 -0.86
N PRO A 311 -11.64 0.33 -0.34
CA PRO A 311 -10.89 1.43 -0.95
C PRO A 311 -9.37 1.17 -0.94
N ASN A 312 -8.68 1.51 -2.03
CA ASN A 312 -7.22 1.38 -2.14
C ASN A 312 -6.48 2.36 -1.21
N ALA A 313 -5.62 1.82 -0.34
CA ALA A 313 -4.78 2.56 0.59
C ALA A 313 -3.76 3.50 -0.08
N MET A 314 -3.27 3.18 -1.28
CA MET A 314 -2.40 4.05 -2.06
C MET A 314 -2.99 4.32 -3.46
N PRO A 315 -3.61 5.49 -3.68
CA PRO A 315 -4.05 5.88 -5.01
C PRO A 315 -2.85 6.08 -5.95
N TRP A 316 -3.06 5.77 -7.22
CA TRP A 316 -2.09 6.05 -8.29
C TRP A 316 -1.75 7.53 -8.32
N ASN A 317 -0.48 7.86 -8.54
CA ASN A 317 0.01 9.23 -8.55
C ASN A 317 1.12 9.41 -9.59
N ARG A 318 1.42 10.68 -9.89
CA ARG A 318 2.41 11.08 -10.90
C ARG A 318 3.79 10.46 -10.68
N GLN A 319 4.20 10.22 -9.43
CA GLN A 319 5.48 9.57 -9.16
C GLN A 319 5.52 8.11 -9.61
N MET A 320 4.36 7.45 -9.74
CA MET A 320 4.25 6.09 -10.30
C MET A 320 4.27 6.11 -11.83
N ASP A 321 3.63 7.10 -12.48
CA ASP A 321 3.81 7.35 -13.93
C ASP A 321 5.32 7.51 -14.27
N GLU A 322 6.04 8.33 -13.48
CA GLU A 322 7.49 8.54 -13.61
C GLU A 322 8.35 7.31 -13.20
N CYS A 323 7.75 6.21 -12.71
CA CYS A 323 8.43 4.93 -12.47
C CYS A 323 8.25 3.94 -13.63
N ASP A 324 7.05 3.86 -14.23
CA ASP A 324 6.73 2.90 -15.29
C ASP A 324 7.55 3.17 -16.56
N ASP A 325 7.58 4.43 -17.03
CA ASP A 325 8.32 4.88 -18.24
C ASP A 325 9.81 4.50 -18.20
N HIS A 326 10.39 4.36 -17.00
CA HIS A 326 11.82 4.07 -16.81
C HIS A 326 12.11 2.63 -16.40
N SER A 327 11.16 1.89 -15.82
CA SER A 327 11.38 0.51 -15.39
C SER A 327 11.64 -0.43 -16.58
N LEU A 328 11.04 -0.12 -17.74
CA LEU A 328 11.27 -0.84 -19.01
C LEU A 328 12.70 -0.74 -19.54
N VAL A 329 13.49 0.26 -19.13
CA VAL A 329 14.89 0.46 -19.59
C VAL A 329 15.87 -0.47 -18.85
N GLY A 330 15.49 -0.98 -17.67
CA GLY A 330 16.35 -1.76 -16.79
C GLY A 330 16.46 -3.26 -17.07
N VAL A 331 15.81 -3.78 -18.12
CA VAL A 331 15.75 -5.23 -18.44
C VAL A 331 16.33 -5.54 -19.83
N HIS A 332 17.42 -4.86 -20.19
CA HIS A 332 18.27 -5.31 -21.28
C HIS A 332 19.18 -6.46 -20.81
N TYR A 333 18.69 -7.69 -20.96
CA TYR A 333 19.58 -8.84 -21.10
C TYR A 333 20.54 -8.55 -22.27
N GLY A 334 21.85 -8.63 -22.01
CA GLY A 334 22.85 -8.50 -23.07
C GLY A 334 22.67 -9.60 -24.12
N PRO A 335 22.93 -9.32 -25.41
CA PRO A 335 22.82 -10.33 -26.45
C PRO A 335 23.78 -11.50 -26.16
N PRO A 336 23.38 -12.76 -26.42
CA PRO A 336 24.31 -13.88 -26.32
C PRO A 336 25.51 -13.67 -27.25
N GLY A 337 26.70 -14.03 -26.75
CA GLY A 337 27.97 -13.71 -27.39
C GLY A 337 28.04 -14.16 -28.85
N SER A 338 28.53 -13.27 -29.72
CA SER A 338 28.70 -13.53 -31.15
C SER A 338 30.19 -13.54 -31.50
N LEU A 339 30.71 -14.76 -31.69
CA LEU A 339 32.08 -15.12 -32.13
C LEU A 339 33.20 -14.86 -31.09
#